data_AF-A0A218ZJ51-F1
#
_entry.id   AF-A0A218ZJ51-F1
#
_cell.length_a   1.000
_cell.length_b   1.000
_cell.length_c   1.000
_cell.angle_alpha   90.00
_cell.angle_beta   90.00
_cell.angle_gamma   90.00
#
_symmetry.space_group_name_H-M   'P 1'
#
loop_
_entity.id
_entity.type
_entity.pdbx_description
1 polymer ?
#
loop_
_entity_poly.entity_id
_entity_poly.type
_entity_poly.pdbx_seq_one_letter_code
_entity_poly.pdbx_strand_id
1 'polypeptide(L)'
;MRNAKKELPENVRKLVERLRAKSKYHIEVKLIRGGYYIYEYAFESGEYGQKKISFYLGKADSRGNFSEARHRFLNTRARSLEEYIKSGKETERPSEVAELIYPDSVDRAILTEISMDSKASSYSISKKLDLNPNTVEYRIKKLERLYSIRYTIELRPGTFGFERYFITIRFIRGAPSQEDMEKLFSSEPRIQFVASLSGHYSVLIYLLAENNVTLENLIYEMRSNPIFSNCKAIWNIGYTSESETWYIPFRDEFFNLMKEKVWHRSRETPRRAKDQLLESEYAVMKELNHDASIKFSDIDRLYNLKSGNAYYTFERLLERRTIKRPTIAMGYLPMRYVAFFYVVQKDISIFNRYRKEYLRTVIEESLHPCDKYAQVEDVSAPYGFLLLAPIFDEGELEKLQGEVAGTARGSEVRTSLITRVLVGSLGYRRFKMSESMTYKRLMDMESADAKKQEGKNTEESQ
;
A
#
# COMPACT_ATOMS: atom_id res chain seq x y z
N MET A 1 25.90 17.64 -10.56
CA MET A 1 26.36 18.98 -11.01
C MET A 1 27.15 19.65 -9.88
N ARG A 2 28.44 19.94 -10.10
CA ARG A 2 29.27 20.76 -9.20
C ARG A 2 28.76 22.20 -9.24
N ASN A 3 28.05 22.66 -8.21
CA ASN A 3 27.68 24.07 -8.10
C ASN A 3 28.87 24.87 -7.55
N ALA A 4 29.42 25.73 -8.39
CA ALA A 4 30.38 26.76 -8.01
C ALA A 4 29.86 27.55 -6.80
N LYS A 5 30.70 27.74 -5.77
CA LYS A 5 30.43 28.64 -4.64
C LYS A 5 30.18 30.04 -5.22
N LYS A 6 28.92 30.46 -5.34
CA LYS A 6 28.58 31.88 -5.58
C LYS A 6 29.12 32.67 -4.40
N GLU A 7 30.03 33.61 -4.65
CA GLU A 7 30.54 34.52 -3.64
C GLU A 7 29.40 35.33 -3.01
N LEU A 8 29.46 35.50 -1.69
CA LEU A 8 28.46 36.26 -0.94
C LEU A 8 28.62 37.76 -1.23
N PRO A 9 27.52 38.53 -1.34
CA PRO A 9 27.61 39.98 -1.40
C PRO A 9 28.37 40.55 -0.20
N GLU A 10 29.12 41.64 -0.42
CA GLU A 10 30.00 42.23 0.59
C GLU A 10 29.29 42.54 1.92
N ASN A 11 28.06 43.04 1.85
CA ASN A 11 27.26 43.35 3.04
C ASN A 11 26.86 42.10 3.83
N VAL A 12 26.56 41.00 3.13
CA VAL A 12 26.25 39.71 3.74
C VAL A 12 27.53 39.09 4.33
N ARG A 13 28.67 39.24 3.66
CA ARG A 13 29.98 38.81 4.18
C ARG A 13 30.32 39.49 5.51
N LYS A 14 30.22 40.82 5.57
CA LYS A 14 30.43 41.60 6.80
C LYS A 14 29.45 41.23 7.92
N LEU A 15 28.19 40.94 7.59
CA LEU A 15 27.23 40.42 8.56
C LEU A 15 27.69 39.06 9.12
N VAL A 16 28.10 38.13 8.26
CA VAL A 16 28.54 36.79 8.67
C VAL A 16 29.80 36.85 9.52
N GLU A 17 30.75 37.73 9.21
CA GLU A 17 31.95 37.95 10.04
C GLU A 17 31.58 38.45 11.45
N ARG A 18 30.64 39.40 11.55
CA ARG A 18 30.14 39.87 12.86
C ARG A 18 29.46 38.76 13.66
N LEU A 19 28.69 37.88 12.99
CA LEU A 19 28.04 36.76 13.65
C LEU A 19 29.06 35.69 14.07
N ARG A 20 30.09 35.42 13.24
CA ARG A 20 31.20 34.51 13.58
C ARG A 20 31.99 34.99 14.79
N ALA A 21 32.26 36.29 14.90
CA ALA A 21 32.99 36.86 16.04
C ALA A 21 32.23 36.73 17.38
N LYS A 22 30.90 36.57 17.33
CA LYS A 22 30.05 36.41 18.52
C LYS A 22 29.65 34.96 18.82
N SER A 23 29.89 34.05 17.87
CA SER A 23 29.48 32.65 17.95
C SER A 23 30.63 31.78 18.47
N LYS A 24 30.31 30.82 19.33
CA LYS A 24 31.27 29.77 19.75
C LYS A 24 31.39 28.63 18.73
N TYR A 25 30.61 28.67 17.66
CA TYR A 25 30.38 27.59 16.72
C TYR A 25 30.59 28.08 15.28
N HIS A 26 30.56 27.16 14.31
CA HIS A 26 30.76 27.54 12.92
C HIS A 26 29.51 28.20 12.33
N ILE A 27 29.70 29.21 11.49
CA ILE A 27 28.59 29.85 10.76
C ILE A 27 28.59 29.42 9.29
N GLU A 28 27.44 28.91 8.85
CA GLU A 28 27.13 28.57 7.46
C GLU A 28 26.06 29.50 6.89
N VAL A 29 26.19 29.84 5.61
CA VAL A 29 25.17 30.57 4.86
C VAL A 29 24.68 29.73 3.71
N LYS A 30 23.35 29.61 3.58
CA LYS A 30 22.69 28.95 2.45
C LYS A 30 21.91 29.97 1.64
N LEU A 31 22.14 30.00 0.32
CA LEU A 31 21.36 30.83 -0.60
C LEU A 31 20.12 30.03 -1.05
N ILE A 32 18.93 30.47 -0.62
CA ILE A 32 17.66 29.80 -0.97
C ILE A 32 16.70 30.85 -1.54
N ARG A 33 16.29 30.68 -2.79
CA ARG A 33 15.34 31.59 -3.48
C ARG A 33 15.69 33.08 -3.33
N GLY A 34 16.97 33.44 -3.47
CA GLY A 34 17.46 34.82 -3.40
C GLY A 34 17.66 35.41 -1.99
N GLY A 35 17.40 34.64 -0.92
CA GLY A 35 17.69 35.04 0.46
C GLY A 35 18.87 34.27 1.07
N TYR A 36 19.58 34.91 2.01
CA TYR A 36 20.75 34.35 2.69
C TYR A 36 20.33 33.82 4.07
N TYR A 37 20.23 32.51 4.22
CA TYR A 37 19.81 31.86 5.45
C TYR A 37 21.03 31.49 6.26
N ILE A 38 21.13 32.00 7.48
CA ILE A 38 22.32 31.89 8.32
C ILE A 38 22.07 30.85 9.40
N TYR A 39 23.01 29.92 9.52
CA TYR A 39 22.99 28.82 10.49
C TYR A 39 24.26 28.85 11.33
N GLU A 40 24.11 28.54 12.61
CA GLU A 40 25.19 28.16 13.51
C GLU A 40 25.27 26.64 13.55
N TYR A 41 26.47 26.04 13.56
CA TYR A 41 26.59 24.58 13.58
C TYR A 41 27.83 24.07 14.33
N ALA A 42 27.69 22.86 14.87
CA ALA A 42 28.76 22.09 15.51
C ALA A 42 28.86 20.68 14.89
N PHE A 43 29.99 20.03 15.09
CA PHE A 43 30.15 18.60 14.80
C PHE A 43 30.14 17.82 16.11
N GLU A 44 29.34 16.77 16.16
CA GLU A 44 29.28 15.82 17.26
C GLU A 44 29.79 14.46 16.75
N SER A 45 30.63 13.79 17.52
CA SER A 45 31.12 12.44 17.18
C SER A 45 30.14 11.43 17.75
N GLY A 46 29.48 10.65 16.88
CA GLY A 46 28.59 9.55 17.26
C GLY A 46 29.14 8.20 16.79
N GLU A 47 28.45 7.11 17.16
CA GLU A 47 28.79 5.72 16.79
C GLU A 47 28.98 5.49 15.29
N TYR A 48 28.34 6.31 14.44
CA TYR A 48 28.39 6.20 12.98
C TYR A 48 29.18 7.34 12.29
N GLY A 49 30.01 8.08 13.04
CA GLY A 49 30.89 9.14 12.50
C GLY A 49 30.54 10.56 12.99
N GLN A 50 31.10 11.57 12.33
CA GLN A 50 30.82 12.98 12.67
C GLN A 50 29.46 13.43 12.12
N LYS A 51 28.54 13.80 13.02
CA LYS A 51 27.23 14.36 12.72
C LYS A 51 27.26 15.88 12.83
N LYS A 52 26.78 16.59 11.81
CA LYS A 52 26.66 18.07 11.82
C LYS A 52 25.31 18.49 12.40
N ILE A 53 25.32 19.21 13.53
CA ILE A 53 24.12 19.79 14.15
C ILE A 53 24.05 21.26 13.78
N SER A 54 22.94 21.71 13.17
CA SER A 54 22.77 23.09 12.69
C SER A 54 21.55 23.76 13.34
N PHE A 55 21.73 24.98 13.83
CA PHE A 55 20.72 25.84 14.44
C PHE A 55 20.50 27.08 13.57
N TYR A 56 19.26 27.38 13.22
CA TYR A 56 18.93 28.49 12.31
C TYR A 56 18.88 29.83 13.05
N LEU A 57 19.77 30.76 12.72
CA LEU A 57 19.86 32.07 13.39
C LEU A 57 18.89 33.11 12.80
N GLY A 58 18.62 33.05 11.50
CA GLY A 58 17.81 34.04 10.82
C GLY A 58 18.12 34.21 9.34
N LYS A 59 17.44 35.16 8.71
CA LYS A 59 17.55 35.45 7.27
C LYS A 59 18.13 36.83 7.05
N ALA A 60 19.09 36.94 6.13
CA ALA A 60 19.57 38.20 5.61
C ALA A 60 19.08 38.44 4.18
N ASP A 61 18.80 39.71 3.86
CA ASP A 61 18.61 40.17 2.49
C ASP A 61 19.97 40.44 1.79
N SER A 62 19.93 40.77 0.50
CA SER A 62 21.14 41.11 -0.28
C SER A 62 21.83 42.40 0.17
N ARG A 63 21.16 43.23 0.98
CA ARG A 63 21.70 44.46 1.55
C ARG A 63 22.35 44.22 2.93
N GLY A 64 22.28 43.00 3.46
CA GLY A 64 22.85 42.63 4.75
C GLY A 64 21.97 42.94 5.96
N ASN A 65 20.69 43.26 5.75
CA ASN A 65 19.73 43.42 6.84
C ASN A 65 19.37 42.04 7.39
N PHE A 66 19.61 41.82 8.68
CA PHE A 66 19.40 40.54 9.33
C PHE A 66 18.09 40.51 10.12
N SER A 67 17.25 39.55 9.80
CA SER A 67 16.02 39.24 10.53
C SER A 67 16.23 37.97 11.35
N GLU A 68 16.32 38.11 12.67
CA GLU A 68 16.46 36.99 13.59
C GLU A 68 15.29 36.00 13.47
N ALA A 69 15.61 34.72 13.61
CA ALA A 69 14.62 33.67 13.61
C ALA A 69 13.69 33.81 14.82
N ARG A 70 12.38 33.88 14.58
CA ARG A 70 11.39 33.69 15.64
C ARG A 70 11.25 32.20 15.90
N HIS A 71 11.97 31.70 16.89
CA HIS A 71 11.89 30.30 17.34
C HIS A 71 10.52 30.01 17.99
N ARG A 72 9.50 29.80 17.16
CA ARG A 72 8.17 29.32 17.57
C ARG A 72 7.83 28.08 16.75
N PHE A 73 8.25 26.90 17.21
CA PHE A 73 7.71 25.62 16.73
C PHE A 73 7.60 24.60 17.88
N LEU A 74 6.63 23.71 17.74
CA LEU A 74 5.89 23.00 18.80
C LEU A 74 6.68 22.15 19.81
N ASN A 75 7.96 21.81 19.58
CA ASN A 75 8.63 20.78 20.39
C ASN A 75 9.99 21.14 21.03
N THR A 76 10.56 22.34 20.83
CA THR A 76 11.68 22.84 21.68
C THR A 76 11.61 24.36 21.89
N ARG A 77 12.02 24.85 23.07
CA ARG A 77 12.13 26.29 23.42
C ARG A 77 13.55 26.84 23.29
N ALA A 78 14.47 26.12 22.65
CA ALA A 78 15.88 26.48 22.60
C ALA A 78 16.10 27.80 21.84
N ARG A 79 16.85 28.71 22.45
CA ARG A 79 17.20 30.05 21.94
C ARG A 79 18.64 30.13 21.41
N SER A 80 19.41 29.07 21.54
CA SER A 80 20.80 28.97 21.05
C SER A 80 21.13 27.54 20.61
N LEU A 81 22.18 27.36 19.82
CA LEU A 81 22.70 26.02 19.49
C LEU A 81 23.13 25.26 20.75
N GLU A 82 23.65 25.94 21.77
CA GLU A 82 24.07 25.31 23.02
C GLU A 82 22.87 24.76 23.82
N GLU A 83 21.77 25.51 23.91
CA GLU A 83 20.50 25.03 24.48
C GLU A 83 19.90 23.90 23.63
N TYR A 84 20.04 24.00 22.30
CA TYR A 84 19.54 22.99 21.38
C TYR A 84 20.27 21.66 21.52
N ILE A 85 21.60 21.67 21.61
CA ILE A 85 22.45 20.49 21.89
C ILE A 85 22.13 19.91 23.27
N LYS A 86 22.05 20.76 24.32
CA LYS A 86 21.71 20.32 25.69
C LYS A 86 20.29 19.77 25.83
N SER A 87 19.35 20.21 24.98
CA SER A 87 17.96 19.79 25.09
C SER A 87 17.70 18.34 24.69
N GLY A 88 18.66 17.65 24.07
CA GLY A 88 18.72 16.18 23.93
C GLY A 88 17.54 15.50 23.23
N LYS A 89 16.49 16.23 22.85
CA LYS A 89 15.32 15.72 22.15
C LYS A 89 15.49 15.97 20.66
N GLU A 90 15.98 14.92 19.99
CA GLU A 90 15.65 14.54 18.63
C GLU A 90 14.88 15.60 17.83
N THR A 91 15.62 16.48 17.18
CA THR A 91 15.14 17.07 15.93
C THR A 91 16.17 16.74 14.87
N GLU A 92 16.41 15.44 14.70
CA GLU A 92 16.61 14.97 13.35
C GLU A 92 15.33 15.38 12.60
N ARG A 93 15.46 16.24 11.58
CA ARG A 93 14.53 16.09 10.47
C ARG A 93 14.67 14.62 10.11
N PRO A 94 13.57 13.83 10.13
CA PRO A 94 13.68 12.45 9.70
C PRO A 94 14.42 12.50 8.36
N SER A 95 15.42 11.63 8.19
CA SER A 95 16.04 11.50 6.87
C SER A 95 14.91 11.38 5.82
N GLU A 96 15.13 11.81 4.57
CA GLU A 96 14.09 11.65 3.55
C GLU A 96 13.57 10.20 3.49
N VAL A 97 14.44 9.23 3.85
CA VAL A 97 14.11 7.83 4.07
C VAL A 97 13.18 7.59 5.27
N ALA A 98 13.43 8.19 6.43
CA ALA A 98 12.55 8.07 7.59
C ALA A 98 11.18 8.75 7.40
N GLU A 99 11.08 9.88 6.66
CA GLU A 99 9.76 10.45 6.29
C GLU A 99 8.98 9.54 5.34
N LEU A 100 9.68 8.77 4.50
CA LEU A 100 9.07 7.78 3.60
C LEU A 100 8.63 6.50 4.35
N ILE A 101 9.34 6.08 5.40
CA ILE A 101 8.99 4.91 6.20
C ILE A 101 7.92 5.25 7.25
N TYR A 102 7.97 6.46 7.80
CA TYR A 102 7.08 6.94 8.87
C TYR A 102 6.45 8.28 8.50
N PRO A 103 5.46 8.30 7.57
CA PRO A 103 4.70 9.51 7.30
C PRO A 103 4.01 10.01 8.56
N ASP A 104 3.84 11.33 8.71
CA ASP A 104 3.16 11.91 9.87
C ASP A 104 1.67 11.50 9.93
N SER A 105 1.01 11.75 11.06
CA SER A 105 -0.40 11.35 11.24
C SER A 105 -1.36 11.99 10.22
N VAL A 106 -1.07 13.21 9.76
CA VAL A 106 -1.87 13.90 8.75
C VAL A 106 -1.68 13.23 7.39
N ASP A 107 -0.44 12.91 7.01
CA ASP A 107 -0.13 12.18 5.79
C ASP A 107 -0.78 10.80 5.80
N ARG A 108 -0.71 10.05 6.90
CA ARG A 108 -1.41 8.75 7.04
C ARG A 108 -2.92 8.89 6.92
N ALA A 109 -3.53 9.93 7.48
CA ALA A 109 -4.96 10.18 7.35
C ALA A 109 -5.34 10.52 5.90
N ILE A 110 -4.57 11.36 5.21
CA ILE A 110 -4.76 11.67 3.79
C ILE A 110 -4.64 10.41 2.93
N LEU A 111 -3.59 9.61 3.14
CA LEU A 111 -3.38 8.32 2.46
C LEU A 111 -4.57 7.38 2.66
N THR A 112 -5.15 7.37 3.87
CA THR A 112 -6.34 6.57 4.17
C THR A 112 -7.56 7.08 3.38
N GLU A 113 -7.81 8.40 3.38
CA GLU A 113 -8.95 8.97 2.65
C GLU A 113 -8.90 8.69 1.13
N ILE A 114 -7.74 8.90 0.48
CA ILE A 114 -7.59 8.62 -0.96
C ILE A 114 -7.60 7.11 -1.27
N SER A 115 -7.25 6.26 -0.30
CA SER A 115 -7.37 4.80 -0.43
C SER A 115 -8.83 4.34 -0.35
N MET A 116 -9.67 5.03 0.43
CA MET A 116 -11.09 4.70 0.57
C MET A 116 -11.93 5.26 -0.56
N ASP A 117 -11.57 6.43 -1.10
CA ASP A 117 -12.16 7.03 -2.28
C ASP A 117 -11.13 7.92 -3.01
N SER A 118 -10.54 7.39 -4.07
CA SER A 118 -9.51 8.10 -4.82
C SER A 118 -10.06 9.18 -5.76
N LYS A 119 -11.40 9.28 -5.91
CA LYS A 119 -12.08 10.35 -6.64
C LYS A 119 -12.53 11.49 -5.71
N ALA A 120 -12.33 11.39 -4.40
CA ALA A 120 -12.65 12.44 -3.46
C ALA A 120 -11.83 13.72 -3.71
N SER A 121 -12.49 14.87 -3.73
CA SER A 121 -11.82 16.17 -3.87
C SER A 121 -10.96 16.51 -2.65
N SER A 122 -9.88 17.28 -2.84
CA SER A 122 -9.09 17.80 -1.70
C SER A 122 -9.95 18.63 -0.72
N TYR A 123 -11.01 19.29 -1.20
CA TYR A 123 -11.96 20.01 -0.36
C TYR A 123 -12.77 19.07 0.54
N SER A 124 -13.36 18.00 -0.01
CA SER A 124 -14.11 17.02 0.80
C SER A 124 -13.21 16.30 1.81
N ILE A 125 -11.98 15.96 1.42
CA ILE A 125 -10.97 15.41 2.35
C ILE A 125 -10.64 16.43 3.45
N SER A 126 -10.45 17.71 3.10
CA SER A 126 -10.15 18.76 4.08
C SER A 126 -11.26 18.95 5.12
N LYS A 127 -12.53 18.77 4.73
CA LYS A 127 -13.66 18.82 5.65
C LYS A 127 -13.68 17.64 6.61
N LYS A 128 -13.37 16.43 6.12
CA LYS A 128 -13.31 15.23 6.96
C LYS A 128 -12.17 15.30 7.99
N LEU A 129 -11.03 15.87 7.60
CA LEU A 129 -9.82 15.92 8.43
C LEU A 129 -9.69 17.21 9.25
N ASP A 130 -10.62 18.16 9.10
CA ASP A 130 -10.56 19.51 9.69
C ASP A 130 -9.23 20.24 9.38
N LEU A 131 -8.87 20.27 8.08
CA LEU A 131 -7.63 20.87 7.58
C LEU A 131 -7.91 21.97 6.56
N ASN A 132 -6.89 22.80 6.29
CA ASN A 132 -6.96 23.76 5.19
C ASN A 132 -6.92 23.01 3.83
N PRO A 133 -7.83 23.32 2.88
CA PRO A 133 -7.85 22.67 1.56
C PRO A 133 -6.52 22.72 0.81
N ASN A 134 -5.81 23.85 0.86
CA ASN A 134 -4.51 24.01 0.19
C ASN A 134 -3.43 23.13 0.84
N THR A 135 -3.52 22.91 2.15
CA THR A 135 -2.61 21.99 2.87
C THR A 135 -2.85 20.55 2.43
N VAL A 136 -4.12 20.13 2.31
CA VAL A 136 -4.47 18.79 1.82
C VAL A 136 -4.00 18.60 0.38
N GLU A 137 -4.29 19.53 -0.51
CA GLU A 137 -3.86 19.44 -1.92
C GLU A 137 -2.33 19.36 -2.04
N TYR A 138 -1.60 20.21 -1.29
CA TYR A 138 -0.14 20.17 -1.26
C TYR A 138 0.40 18.82 -0.76
N ARG A 139 -0.20 18.26 0.30
CA ARG A 139 0.21 16.97 0.87
C ARG A 139 -0.13 15.80 -0.06
N ILE A 140 -1.30 15.77 -0.69
CA ILE A 140 -1.63 14.76 -1.72
C ILE A 140 -0.55 14.75 -2.81
N LYS A 141 -0.22 15.92 -3.39
CA LYS A 141 0.85 16.03 -4.42
C LYS A 141 2.24 15.65 -3.91
N LYS A 142 2.52 15.81 -2.62
CA LYS A 142 3.77 15.31 -1.99
C LYS A 142 3.72 13.77 -1.98
N LEU A 143 2.68 13.19 -1.42
CA LEU A 143 2.50 11.75 -1.23
C LEU A 143 2.45 10.98 -2.56
N GLU A 144 1.78 11.52 -3.57
CA GLU A 144 1.75 10.96 -4.93
C GLU A 144 3.15 10.74 -5.49
N ARG A 145 4.01 11.74 -5.35
CA ARG A 145 5.40 11.69 -5.81
C ARG A 145 6.25 10.76 -4.96
N LEU A 146 6.06 10.79 -3.64
CA LEU A 146 6.85 9.98 -2.70
C LEU A 146 6.59 8.48 -2.88
N TYR A 147 5.34 8.07 -3.06
CA TYR A 147 4.95 6.66 -3.10
C TYR A 147 4.58 6.14 -4.48
N SER A 148 4.81 6.96 -5.52
CA SER A 148 4.41 6.67 -6.91
C SER A 148 2.95 6.18 -6.97
N ILE A 149 2.05 6.98 -6.41
CA ILE A 149 0.63 6.62 -6.30
C ILE A 149 -0.01 6.55 -7.68
N ARG A 150 -0.62 5.41 -7.98
CA ARG A 150 -1.53 5.23 -9.11
C ARG A 150 -2.98 5.22 -8.62
N TYR A 151 -3.83 5.96 -9.30
CA TYR A 151 -5.28 5.95 -9.09
C TYR A 151 -5.89 4.81 -9.89
N THR A 152 -6.69 3.95 -9.25
CA THR A 152 -7.29 2.78 -9.90
C THR A 152 -8.65 2.43 -9.26
N ILE A 153 -9.23 1.28 -9.59
CA ILE A 153 -10.47 0.78 -8.99
C ILE A 153 -10.26 -0.62 -8.41
N GLU A 154 -10.98 -0.91 -7.33
CA GLU A 154 -11.06 -2.27 -6.78
C GLU A 154 -12.27 -2.99 -7.37
N LEU A 155 -12.04 -4.08 -8.10
CA LEU A 155 -13.07 -4.86 -8.79
C LEU A 155 -13.49 -6.13 -8.03
N ARG A 156 -14.76 -6.52 -8.20
CA ARG A 156 -15.33 -7.79 -7.76
C ARG A 156 -15.48 -8.75 -8.95
N PRO A 157 -14.46 -9.58 -9.29
CA PRO A 157 -14.49 -10.52 -10.41
C PRO A 157 -15.70 -11.45 -10.43
N GLY A 158 -16.19 -11.89 -9.26
CA GLY A 158 -17.38 -12.75 -9.20
C GLY A 158 -18.64 -12.12 -9.81
N THR A 159 -18.75 -10.78 -9.89
CA THR A 159 -19.90 -10.11 -10.52
C THR A 159 -19.91 -10.17 -12.04
N PHE A 160 -18.78 -10.55 -12.66
CA PHE A 160 -18.64 -10.70 -14.10
C PHE A 160 -18.05 -12.08 -14.47
N GLY A 161 -18.25 -13.07 -13.59
CA GLY A 161 -18.05 -14.48 -13.88
C GLY A 161 -16.61 -14.99 -13.75
N PHE A 162 -15.82 -14.39 -12.85
CA PHE A 162 -14.48 -14.88 -12.53
C PHE A 162 -14.32 -15.17 -11.03
N GLU A 163 -13.68 -16.28 -10.71
CA GLU A 163 -13.28 -16.68 -9.37
C GLU A 163 -11.78 -16.48 -9.16
N ARG A 164 -11.36 -16.42 -7.89
CA ARG A 164 -9.99 -16.09 -7.48
C ARG A 164 -9.26 -17.33 -7.00
N TYR A 165 -8.00 -17.46 -7.42
CA TYR A 165 -7.15 -18.57 -7.04
C TYR A 165 -5.76 -18.07 -6.67
N PHE A 166 -5.21 -18.64 -5.61
CA PHE A 166 -3.79 -18.58 -5.33
C PHE A 166 -3.15 -19.93 -5.58
N ILE A 167 -1.95 -19.92 -6.16
CA ILE A 167 -1.15 -21.11 -6.39
C ILE A 167 0.18 -20.89 -5.71
N THR A 168 0.61 -21.88 -4.94
CA THR A 168 1.98 -21.93 -4.41
C THR A 168 2.72 -23.08 -5.06
N ILE A 169 3.92 -22.81 -5.54
CA ILE A 169 4.79 -23.81 -6.14
C ILE A 169 5.99 -24.00 -5.23
N ARG A 170 6.33 -25.26 -4.96
CA ARG A 170 7.57 -25.65 -4.31
C ARG A 170 8.36 -26.57 -5.24
N PHE A 171 9.51 -26.10 -5.69
CA PHE A 171 10.43 -26.93 -6.48
C PHE A 171 11.17 -27.90 -5.57
N ILE A 172 11.14 -29.19 -5.92
CA ILE A 172 11.86 -30.27 -5.25
C ILE A 172 13.19 -30.53 -5.95
N ARG A 173 13.19 -30.49 -7.29
CA ARG A 173 14.41 -30.67 -8.11
C ARG A 173 14.28 -29.88 -9.40
N GLY A 174 15.31 -29.08 -9.69
CA GLY A 174 15.29 -28.13 -10.80
C GLY A 174 14.36 -26.96 -10.49
N ALA A 175 14.64 -25.81 -11.11
CA ALA A 175 13.76 -24.66 -11.09
C ALA A 175 13.97 -23.90 -12.41
N PRO A 176 12.90 -23.40 -13.04
CA PRO A 176 13.02 -22.46 -14.14
C PRO A 176 13.81 -21.21 -13.74
N SER A 177 14.39 -20.52 -14.73
CA SER A 177 14.89 -19.15 -14.51
C SER A 177 13.73 -18.20 -14.20
N GLN A 178 14.01 -17.12 -13.49
CA GLN A 178 12.99 -16.09 -13.22
C GLN A 178 12.52 -15.43 -14.52
N GLU A 179 13.42 -15.25 -15.49
CA GLU A 179 13.12 -14.69 -16.81
C GLU A 179 12.15 -15.59 -17.61
N ASP A 180 12.37 -16.91 -17.61
CA ASP A 180 11.49 -17.85 -18.31
C ASP A 180 10.09 -17.88 -17.69
N MET A 181 10.01 -17.85 -16.35
CA MET A 181 8.73 -17.76 -15.63
C MET A 181 8.01 -16.44 -15.92
N GLU A 182 8.73 -15.32 -15.86
CA GLU A 182 8.18 -14.00 -16.17
C GLU A 182 7.60 -13.97 -17.59
N LYS A 183 8.34 -14.48 -18.57
CA LYS A 183 7.88 -14.55 -19.97
C LYS A 183 6.63 -15.42 -20.13
N LEU A 184 6.62 -16.62 -19.54
CA LEU A 184 5.48 -17.52 -19.64
C LEU A 184 4.25 -16.89 -18.97
N PHE A 185 4.36 -16.46 -17.73
CA PHE A 185 3.22 -15.99 -16.94
C PHE A 185 2.70 -14.62 -17.41
N SER A 186 3.56 -13.75 -17.93
CA SER A 186 3.11 -12.46 -18.47
C SER A 186 2.19 -12.63 -19.69
N SER A 187 2.34 -13.71 -20.45
CA SER A 187 1.51 -13.97 -21.64
C SER A 187 0.08 -14.40 -21.33
N GLU A 188 -0.22 -14.84 -20.11
CA GLU A 188 -1.58 -15.25 -19.71
C GLU A 188 -2.32 -14.08 -19.04
N PRO A 189 -3.38 -13.52 -19.66
CA PRO A 189 -4.14 -12.40 -19.11
C PRO A 189 -4.85 -12.70 -17.80
N ARG A 190 -5.14 -13.97 -17.50
CA ARG A 190 -5.77 -14.39 -16.24
C ARG A 190 -4.86 -14.27 -15.03
N ILE A 191 -3.54 -14.35 -15.22
CA ILE A 191 -2.57 -14.20 -14.14
C ILE A 191 -2.42 -12.72 -13.81
N GLN A 192 -2.86 -12.32 -12.61
CA GLN A 192 -2.76 -10.92 -12.19
C GLN A 192 -1.51 -10.63 -11.37
N PHE A 193 -0.92 -11.65 -10.73
CA PHE A 193 0.30 -11.48 -9.94
C PHE A 193 1.13 -12.75 -9.89
N VAL A 194 2.46 -12.61 -10.01
CA VAL A 194 3.43 -13.69 -9.76
C VAL A 194 4.62 -13.14 -9.01
N ALA A 195 5.05 -13.86 -7.98
CA ALA A 195 6.28 -13.58 -7.26
C ALA A 195 7.15 -14.82 -7.12
N SER A 196 8.46 -14.66 -7.33
CA SER A 196 9.47 -15.61 -6.86
C SER A 196 9.69 -15.43 -5.37
N LEU A 197 9.86 -16.56 -4.69
CA LEU A 197 9.98 -16.65 -3.25
C LEU A 197 11.27 -17.37 -2.83
N SER A 198 11.80 -16.98 -1.68
CA SER A 198 12.82 -17.73 -0.93
C SER A 198 12.23 -18.24 0.37
N GLY A 199 12.41 -19.52 0.70
CA GLY A 199 11.88 -20.15 1.91
C GLY A 199 11.08 -21.41 1.62
N HIS A 200 9.95 -21.58 2.29
CA HIS A 200 9.13 -22.80 2.18
C HIS A 200 8.54 -22.99 0.76
N TYR A 201 8.18 -21.90 0.09
CA TYR A 201 7.68 -21.90 -1.28
C TYR A 201 8.64 -21.17 -2.21
N SER A 202 8.54 -21.46 -3.51
CA SER A 202 9.42 -20.91 -4.55
C SER A 202 8.69 -19.92 -5.47
N VAL A 203 7.38 -20.09 -5.66
CA VAL A 203 6.54 -19.19 -6.47
C VAL A 203 5.18 -19.02 -5.81
N LEU A 204 4.66 -17.79 -5.81
CA LEU A 204 3.28 -17.45 -5.51
C LEU A 204 2.64 -16.87 -6.77
N ILE A 205 1.47 -17.40 -7.16
CA ILE A 205 0.68 -16.92 -8.30
C ILE A 205 -0.70 -16.56 -7.78
N TYR A 206 -1.25 -15.44 -8.24
CA TYR A 206 -2.66 -15.13 -8.13
C TYR A 206 -3.25 -14.95 -9.51
N LEU A 207 -4.35 -15.65 -9.77
CA LEU A 207 -5.03 -15.64 -11.05
C LEU A 207 -6.55 -15.64 -10.91
N LEU A 208 -7.21 -15.30 -12.00
CA LEU A 208 -8.66 -15.30 -12.15
C LEU A 208 -9.07 -16.37 -13.15
N ALA A 209 -10.05 -17.20 -12.83
CA ALA A 209 -10.60 -18.17 -13.77
C ALA A 209 -12.11 -18.23 -13.70
N GLU A 210 -12.75 -18.44 -14.85
CA GLU A 210 -14.20 -18.41 -15.01
C GLU A 210 -14.90 -19.56 -14.29
N ASN A 211 -14.24 -20.71 -14.23
CA ASN A 211 -14.72 -21.93 -13.60
C ASN A 211 -13.55 -22.91 -13.40
N ASN A 212 -13.83 -24.01 -12.70
CA ASN A 212 -12.84 -25.04 -12.40
C ASN A 212 -12.27 -25.73 -13.66
N VAL A 213 -13.04 -25.87 -14.74
CA VAL A 213 -12.56 -26.49 -15.98
C VAL A 213 -11.49 -25.61 -16.63
N THR A 214 -11.76 -24.31 -16.76
CA THR A 214 -10.78 -23.35 -17.28
C THR A 214 -9.53 -23.31 -16.41
N LEU A 215 -9.68 -23.33 -15.08
CA LEU A 215 -8.55 -23.41 -14.16
C LEU A 215 -7.71 -24.66 -14.40
N GLU A 216 -8.32 -25.86 -14.39
CA GLU A 216 -7.59 -27.12 -14.56
C GLU A 216 -6.85 -27.19 -15.89
N ASN A 217 -7.48 -26.75 -16.99
CA ASN A 217 -6.83 -26.67 -18.29
C ASN A 217 -5.61 -25.74 -18.26
N LEU A 218 -5.76 -24.54 -17.67
CA LEU A 218 -4.68 -23.58 -17.55
C LEU A 218 -3.50 -24.14 -16.72
N ILE A 219 -3.80 -24.79 -15.59
CA ILE A 219 -2.78 -25.46 -14.76
C ILE A 219 -2.07 -26.57 -15.53
N TYR A 220 -2.83 -27.39 -16.26
CA TYR A 220 -2.28 -28.47 -17.06
C TYR A 220 -1.33 -27.94 -18.14
N GLU A 221 -1.72 -26.89 -18.86
CA GLU A 221 -0.89 -26.23 -19.88
C GLU A 221 0.40 -25.66 -19.26
N MET A 222 0.31 -24.95 -18.14
CA MET A 222 1.47 -24.41 -17.43
C MET A 222 2.44 -25.52 -17.00
N ARG A 223 1.92 -26.61 -16.42
CA ARG A 223 2.73 -27.73 -15.92
C ARG A 223 3.35 -28.55 -17.05
N SER A 224 2.67 -28.64 -18.19
CA SER A 224 3.14 -29.37 -19.37
C SER A 224 4.15 -28.57 -20.19
N ASN A 225 4.20 -27.25 -20.02
CA ASN A 225 5.17 -26.39 -20.68
C ASN A 225 6.61 -26.87 -20.41
N PRO A 226 7.51 -26.94 -21.42
CA PRO A 226 8.90 -27.38 -21.28
C PRO A 226 9.71 -26.70 -20.16
N ILE A 227 9.33 -25.46 -19.83
CA ILE A 227 9.92 -24.71 -18.70
C ILE A 227 9.69 -25.45 -17.38
N PHE A 228 8.48 -25.99 -17.16
CA PHE A 228 8.10 -26.65 -15.91
C PHE A 228 8.16 -28.18 -15.95
N SER A 229 7.92 -28.81 -17.10
CA SER A 229 7.83 -30.27 -17.21
C SER A 229 9.16 -30.99 -16.93
N ASN A 230 10.29 -30.28 -17.05
CA ASN A 230 11.61 -30.76 -16.67
C ASN A 230 11.94 -30.63 -15.16
N CYS A 231 11.06 -29.97 -14.39
CA CYS A 231 11.23 -29.73 -12.96
C CYS A 231 10.35 -30.69 -12.15
N LYS A 232 10.84 -31.15 -10.99
CA LYS A 232 9.99 -31.80 -9.98
C LYS A 232 9.45 -30.73 -9.05
N ALA A 233 8.13 -30.54 -9.03
CA ALA A 233 7.48 -29.51 -8.22
C ALA A 233 6.16 -29.98 -7.61
N ILE A 234 5.78 -29.40 -6.48
CA ILE A 234 4.44 -29.50 -5.89
C ILE A 234 3.73 -28.17 -6.10
N TRP A 235 2.52 -28.24 -6.65
CA TRP A 235 1.64 -27.10 -6.87
C TRP A 235 0.44 -27.25 -5.92
N ASN A 236 0.25 -26.30 -5.01
CA ASN A 236 -0.97 -26.22 -4.20
C ASN A 236 -1.84 -25.12 -4.78
N ILE A 237 -3.09 -25.45 -5.08
CA ILE A 237 -4.05 -24.55 -5.72
C ILE A 237 -5.18 -24.33 -4.71
N GLY A 238 -5.31 -23.10 -4.22
CA GLY A 238 -6.33 -22.71 -3.26
C GLY A 238 -7.34 -21.77 -3.91
N TYR A 239 -8.62 -22.09 -3.76
CA TYR A 239 -9.69 -21.12 -3.96
C TYR A 239 -9.61 -20.09 -2.83
N THR A 240 -9.85 -18.82 -3.15
CA THR A 240 -9.94 -17.77 -2.11
C THR A 240 -11.30 -17.10 -2.10
N SER A 241 -11.78 -16.89 -0.88
CA SER A 241 -12.98 -16.10 -0.67
C SER A 241 -12.73 -14.64 -1.01
N GLU A 242 -13.80 -13.87 -1.18
CA GLU A 242 -13.67 -12.44 -1.41
C GLU A 242 -13.19 -11.70 -0.14
N SER A 243 -12.02 -11.05 -0.24
CA SER A 243 -11.58 -10.03 0.72
C SER A 243 -12.25 -8.67 0.45
N GLU A 244 -12.65 -7.94 1.49
CA GLU A 244 -13.22 -6.57 1.37
C GLU A 244 -12.16 -5.46 1.55
N THR A 245 -10.95 -5.82 1.96
CA THR A 245 -9.91 -4.91 2.46
C THR A 245 -8.66 -4.94 1.60
N TRP A 246 -8.27 -6.11 1.11
CA TRP A 246 -7.07 -6.30 0.31
C TRP A 246 -7.41 -6.61 -1.13
N TYR A 247 -6.58 -6.13 -2.06
CA TYR A 247 -6.79 -6.37 -3.47
C TYR A 247 -5.47 -6.44 -4.22
N ILE A 248 -5.49 -7.23 -5.30
CA ILE A 248 -4.44 -7.24 -6.30
C ILE A 248 -4.95 -6.38 -7.46
N PRO A 249 -4.25 -5.28 -7.82
CA PRO A 249 -4.62 -4.48 -8.96
C PRO A 249 -4.65 -5.33 -10.22
N PHE A 250 -5.71 -5.21 -11.01
CA PHE A 250 -5.82 -5.99 -12.23
C PHE A 250 -4.87 -5.43 -13.28
N ARG A 251 -4.26 -6.35 -14.02
CA ARG A 251 -3.43 -6.04 -15.17
C ARG A 251 -4.30 -5.52 -16.30
N ASP A 252 -3.78 -4.59 -17.09
CA ASP A 252 -4.51 -4.07 -18.23
C ASP A 252 -4.78 -5.16 -19.28
N GLU A 253 -3.88 -6.15 -19.38
CA GLU A 253 -4.04 -7.29 -20.28
C GLU A 253 -5.26 -8.15 -19.93
N PHE A 254 -5.69 -8.19 -18.66
CA PHE A 254 -6.92 -8.86 -18.27
C PHE A 254 -8.14 -8.29 -19.03
N PHE A 255 -8.13 -6.98 -19.33
CA PHE A 255 -9.21 -6.38 -20.09
C PHE A 255 -9.21 -6.79 -21.58
N ASN A 256 -8.11 -7.30 -22.13
CA ASN A 256 -8.14 -7.90 -23.47
C ASN A 256 -9.04 -9.14 -23.47
N LEU A 257 -8.98 -9.96 -22.42
CA LEU A 257 -9.88 -11.10 -22.23
C LEU A 257 -11.33 -10.63 -21.98
N MET A 258 -11.51 -9.62 -21.13
CA MET A 258 -12.86 -9.08 -20.85
C MET A 258 -13.54 -8.50 -22.08
N LYS A 259 -12.77 -8.03 -23.07
CA LYS A 259 -13.32 -7.50 -24.33
C LYS A 259 -14.13 -8.56 -25.09
N GLU A 260 -13.74 -9.84 -25.01
CA GLU A 260 -14.46 -10.95 -25.64
C GLU A 260 -15.83 -11.20 -25.00
N LYS A 261 -16.03 -10.75 -23.76
CA LYS A 261 -17.32 -10.82 -23.03
C LYS A 261 -18.26 -9.65 -23.34
N VAL A 262 -17.86 -8.68 -24.16
CA VAL A 262 -18.74 -7.56 -24.53
C VAL A 262 -19.87 -8.07 -25.42
N TRP A 263 -21.10 -7.85 -24.98
CA TRP A 263 -22.29 -8.25 -25.72
C TRP A 263 -22.55 -7.29 -26.88
N HIS A 264 -22.67 -7.87 -28.06
CA HIS A 264 -23.15 -7.20 -29.25
C HIS A 264 -24.51 -7.77 -29.63
N ARG A 265 -25.50 -6.88 -29.80
CA ARG A 265 -26.84 -7.29 -30.23
C ARG A 265 -26.77 -7.80 -31.66
N SER A 266 -27.16 -9.06 -31.86
CA SER A 266 -27.30 -9.68 -33.17
C SER A 266 -28.65 -10.40 -33.30
N ARG A 267 -28.93 -10.96 -34.49
CA ARG A 267 -30.10 -11.84 -34.67
C ARG A 267 -29.98 -13.12 -33.83
N GLU A 268 -28.76 -13.63 -33.64
CA GLU A 268 -28.47 -14.85 -32.89
C GLU A 268 -28.37 -14.61 -31.38
N THR A 269 -27.95 -13.41 -30.98
CA THR A 269 -27.79 -12.97 -29.57
C THR A 269 -28.63 -11.73 -29.26
N PRO A 270 -29.98 -11.82 -29.32
CA PRO A 270 -30.85 -10.65 -29.17
C PRO A 270 -30.91 -10.11 -27.74
N ARG A 271 -30.52 -10.93 -26.74
CA ARG A 271 -30.47 -10.57 -25.31
C ARG A 271 -29.09 -10.88 -24.75
N ARG A 272 -28.67 -10.06 -23.78
CA ARG A 272 -27.41 -10.22 -23.04
C ARG A 272 -27.48 -11.41 -22.08
N ALA A 273 -26.49 -12.29 -22.11
CA ALA A 273 -26.33 -13.35 -21.12
C ALA A 273 -25.86 -12.80 -19.76
N LYS A 274 -25.99 -13.58 -18.69
CA LYS A 274 -25.69 -13.13 -17.32
C LYS A 274 -24.22 -12.72 -17.13
N ASP A 275 -23.30 -13.36 -17.83
CA ASP A 275 -21.85 -13.20 -17.72
C ASP A 275 -21.25 -12.26 -18.79
N GLN A 276 -22.08 -11.68 -19.65
CA GLN A 276 -21.66 -10.72 -20.66
C GLN A 276 -21.76 -9.27 -20.17
N LEU A 277 -20.88 -8.43 -20.69
CA LEU A 277 -20.78 -7.00 -20.36
C LEU A 277 -21.45 -6.12 -21.41
N LEU A 278 -21.96 -4.97 -21.00
CA LEU A 278 -22.21 -3.87 -21.93
C LEU A 278 -20.89 -3.18 -22.32
N GLU A 279 -20.86 -2.58 -23.50
CA GLU A 279 -19.71 -1.78 -23.95
C GLU A 279 -19.35 -0.67 -22.96
N SER A 280 -20.35 0.02 -22.38
CA SER A 280 -20.10 1.05 -21.38
C SER A 280 -19.54 0.48 -20.07
N GLU A 281 -19.94 -0.73 -19.66
CA GLU A 281 -19.43 -1.38 -18.46
C GLU A 281 -17.96 -1.77 -18.65
N TYR A 282 -17.63 -2.35 -19.81
CA TYR A 282 -16.25 -2.65 -20.19
C TYR A 282 -15.39 -1.38 -20.25
N ALA A 283 -15.84 -0.34 -20.95
CA ALA A 283 -15.12 0.92 -21.09
C ALA A 283 -14.82 1.55 -19.73
N VAL A 284 -15.83 1.69 -18.87
CA VAL A 284 -15.66 2.29 -17.54
C VAL A 284 -14.70 1.47 -16.67
N MET A 285 -14.85 0.15 -16.62
CA MET A 285 -13.95 -0.69 -15.81
C MET A 285 -12.51 -0.64 -16.34
N LYS A 286 -12.32 -0.71 -17.66
CA LYS A 286 -10.98 -0.70 -18.27
C LYS A 286 -10.26 0.62 -18.02
N GLU A 287 -10.88 1.74 -18.37
CA GLU A 287 -10.21 3.04 -18.28
C GLU A 287 -9.95 3.44 -16.82
N LEU A 288 -10.88 3.15 -15.91
CA LEU A 288 -10.67 3.42 -14.48
C LEU A 288 -9.67 2.45 -13.82
N ASN A 289 -9.53 1.22 -14.32
CA ASN A 289 -8.48 0.31 -13.83
C ASN A 289 -7.10 0.83 -14.19
N HIS A 290 -6.95 1.32 -15.42
CA HIS A 290 -5.72 1.91 -15.90
C HIS A 290 -5.37 3.20 -15.13
N ASP A 291 -6.30 4.15 -15.11
CA ASP A 291 -6.17 5.40 -14.37
C ASP A 291 -7.54 5.93 -13.92
N ALA A 292 -7.85 5.78 -12.63
CA ALA A 292 -9.09 6.31 -12.07
C ALA A 292 -9.11 7.84 -11.96
N SER A 293 -8.06 8.57 -12.34
CA SER A 293 -8.09 10.04 -12.43
C SER A 293 -8.80 10.55 -13.69
N ILE A 294 -9.00 9.70 -14.70
CA ILE A 294 -9.65 10.06 -15.97
C ILE A 294 -11.05 10.67 -15.73
N LYS A 295 -11.40 11.68 -16.54
CA LYS A 295 -12.72 12.27 -16.55
C LYS A 295 -13.71 11.37 -17.28
N PHE A 296 -14.90 11.21 -16.72
CA PHE A 296 -15.96 10.40 -17.36
C PHE A 296 -16.34 10.89 -18.76
N SER A 297 -16.30 12.20 -19.01
CA SER A 297 -16.53 12.77 -20.34
C SER A 297 -15.50 12.34 -21.39
N ASP A 298 -14.26 12.06 -20.95
CA ASP A 298 -13.21 11.56 -21.85
C ASP A 298 -13.42 10.08 -22.15
N ILE A 299 -13.90 9.28 -21.18
CA ILE A 299 -14.36 7.90 -21.43
C ILE A 299 -15.51 7.90 -22.45
N ASP A 300 -16.50 8.78 -22.28
CA ASP A 300 -17.63 8.90 -23.22
C ASP A 300 -17.12 9.18 -24.64
N ARG A 301 -16.14 10.09 -24.79
CA ARG A 301 -15.55 10.40 -26.10
C ARG A 301 -14.75 9.23 -26.67
N LEU A 302 -13.91 8.58 -25.87
CA LEU A 302 -13.04 7.48 -26.29
C LEU A 302 -13.82 6.29 -26.85
N TYR A 303 -15.00 6.02 -26.28
CA TYR A 303 -15.85 4.89 -26.66
C TYR A 303 -17.13 5.31 -27.41
N ASN A 304 -17.21 6.56 -27.87
CA ASN A 304 -18.36 7.11 -28.58
C ASN A 304 -19.71 6.88 -27.87
N LEU A 305 -19.72 7.02 -26.54
CA LEU A 305 -20.89 6.89 -25.70
C LEU A 305 -21.67 8.21 -25.65
N LYS A 306 -22.96 8.15 -25.28
CA LYS A 306 -23.75 9.35 -25.00
C LYS A 306 -23.14 10.11 -23.81
N SER A 307 -23.17 11.44 -23.88
CA SER A 307 -22.68 12.30 -22.80
C SER A 307 -23.30 11.93 -21.45
N GLY A 308 -22.45 11.72 -20.44
CA GLY A 308 -22.85 11.36 -19.07
C GLY A 308 -23.04 9.85 -18.85
N ASN A 309 -22.96 9.03 -19.89
CA ASN A 309 -23.20 7.59 -19.79
C ASN A 309 -22.10 6.88 -18.97
N ALA A 310 -20.84 7.29 -19.11
CA ALA A 310 -19.74 6.72 -18.33
C ALA A 310 -19.92 6.97 -16.82
N TYR A 311 -20.33 8.18 -16.42
CA TYR A 311 -20.62 8.49 -15.01
C TYR A 311 -21.79 7.65 -14.49
N TYR A 312 -22.92 7.62 -15.22
CA TYR A 312 -24.07 6.81 -14.83
C TYR A 312 -23.74 5.32 -14.75
N THR A 313 -22.91 4.83 -15.68
CA THR A 313 -22.45 3.43 -15.67
C THR A 313 -21.56 3.18 -14.45
N PHE A 314 -20.65 4.08 -14.11
CA PHE A 314 -19.81 3.99 -12.91
C PHE A 314 -20.64 3.89 -11.62
N GLU A 315 -21.61 4.80 -11.44
CA GLU A 315 -22.52 4.78 -10.27
C GLU A 315 -23.27 3.46 -10.15
N ARG A 316 -23.79 2.94 -11.27
CA ARG A 316 -24.47 1.62 -11.31
C ARG A 316 -23.53 0.46 -10.97
N LEU A 317 -22.26 0.54 -11.40
CA LEU A 317 -21.25 -0.48 -11.08
C LEU A 317 -20.86 -0.45 -9.60
N LEU A 318 -20.83 0.73 -8.97
CA LEU A 318 -20.65 0.89 -7.53
C LEU A 318 -21.85 0.33 -6.75
N GLU A 319 -23.07 0.68 -7.14
CA GLU A 319 -24.31 0.25 -6.47
C GLU A 319 -24.41 -1.29 -6.38
N ARG A 320 -24.09 -1.98 -7.48
CA ARG A 320 -24.09 -3.45 -7.51
C ARG A 320 -22.78 -4.10 -7.04
N ARG A 321 -21.83 -3.31 -6.54
CA ARG A 321 -20.50 -3.72 -6.04
C ARG A 321 -19.63 -4.45 -7.06
N THR A 322 -19.83 -4.21 -8.36
CA THR A 322 -18.87 -4.66 -9.39
C THR A 322 -17.56 -3.88 -9.26
N ILE A 323 -17.68 -2.55 -9.16
CA ILE A 323 -16.62 -1.71 -8.62
C ILE A 323 -16.93 -1.61 -7.12
N LYS A 324 -16.00 -2.02 -6.26
CA LYS A 324 -16.16 -1.85 -4.82
C LYS A 324 -15.90 -0.40 -4.41
N ARG A 325 -14.86 0.21 -5.00
CA ARG A 325 -14.45 1.60 -4.75
C ARG A 325 -13.40 2.06 -5.77
N PRO A 326 -13.36 3.36 -6.11
CA PRO A 326 -12.13 3.99 -6.60
C PRO A 326 -11.10 4.01 -5.47
N THR A 327 -9.86 3.67 -5.76
CA THR A 327 -8.79 3.54 -4.77
C THR A 327 -7.43 3.89 -5.36
N ILE A 328 -6.37 3.65 -4.59
CA ILE A 328 -4.99 3.84 -5.00
C ILE A 328 -4.18 2.54 -4.90
N ALA A 329 -3.07 2.51 -5.63
CA ALA A 329 -1.97 1.57 -5.44
C ALA A 329 -0.65 2.36 -5.35
N MET A 330 0.12 2.15 -4.29
CA MET A 330 1.46 2.73 -4.15
C MET A 330 2.45 1.88 -4.95
N GLY A 331 3.09 2.49 -5.95
CA GLY A 331 4.09 1.82 -6.80
C GLY A 331 5.48 1.74 -6.17
N TYR A 332 5.78 2.60 -5.20
CA TYR A 332 7.05 2.61 -4.50
C TYR A 332 6.85 2.75 -2.99
N LEU A 333 7.51 1.88 -2.23
CA LEU A 333 7.63 1.98 -0.78
C LEU A 333 9.06 1.59 -0.40
N PRO A 334 9.67 2.26 0.60
CA PRO A 334 11.02 1.96 1.07
C PRO A 334 11.07 0.69 1.95
N MET A 335 10.41 -0.38 1.52
CA MET A 335 10.40 -1.66 2.23
C MET A 335 11.71 -2.42 1.99
N ARG A 336 12.12 -3.25 2.96
CA ARG A 336 13.25 -4.17 2.82
C ARG A 336 12.87 -5.37 1.94
N TYR A 337 11.68 -5.93 2.15
CA TYR A 337 11.11 -7.05 1.41
C TYR A 337 9.64 -7.27 1.81
N VAL A 338 8.98 -8.25 1.20
CA VAL A 338 7.62 -8.68 1.60
C VAL A 338 7.70 -10.09 2.15
N ALA A 339 7.21 -10.28 3.36
CA ALA A 339 7.05 -11.60 3.95
C ALA A 339 5.76 -12.25 3.48
N PHE A 340 5.85 -13.51 3.06
CA PHE A 340 4.73 -14.38 2.75
C PHE A 340 4.58 -15.42 3.85
N PHE A 341 3.46 -15.36 4.56
CA PHE A 341 3.06 -16.37 5.53
C PHE A 341 1.96 -17.23 4.93
N TYR A 342 2.18 -18.55 4.94
CA TYR A 342 1.12 -19.52 4.74
C TYR A 342 0.83 -20.16 6.09
N VAL A 343 -0.33 -19.86 6.66
CA VAL A 343 -0.77 -20.39 7.96
C VAL A 343 -1.74 -21.54 7.71
N VAL A 344 -1.26 -22.77 7.90
CA VAL A 344 -2.05 -23.99 7.71
C VAL A 344 -2.73 -24.36 9.02
N GLN A 345 -4.05 -24.36 9.05
CA GLN A 345 -4.80 -24.71 10.25
C GLN A 345 -4.80 -26.23 10.46
N LYS A 346 -4.27 -26.68 11.60
CA LYS A 346 -4.20 -28.11 11.98
C LYS A 346 -5.23 -28.50 13.02
N ASP A 347 -5.49 -27.60 13.97
CA ASP A 347 -6.45 -27.76 15.05
C ASP A 347 -7.34 -26.52 15.12
N ILE A 348 -8.54 -26.66 14.55
CA ILE A 348 -9.53 -25.59 14.48
C ILE A 348 -10.09 -25.22 15.86
N SER A 349 -10.12 -26.17 16.81
CA SER A 349 -10.60 -25.92 18.16
C SER A 349 -9.62 -25.03 18.93
N ILE A 350 -8.31 -25.27 18.79
CA ILE A 350 -7.30 -24.37 19.35
C ILE A 350 -7.36 -23.02 18.66
N PHE A 351 -7.38 -22.95 17.33
CA PHE A 351 -7.43 -21.69 16.59
C PHE A 351 -8.62 -20.82 17.01
N ASN A 352 -9.81 -21.41 17.10
CA ASN A 352 -11.02 -20.68 17.47
C ASN A 352 -10.96 -20.06 18.88
N ARG A 353 -10.16 -20.61 19.81
CA ARG A 353 -9.94 -20.00 21.13
C ARG A 353 -9.13 -18.71 21.08
N TYR A 354 -8.28 -18.54 20.07
CA TYR A 354 -7.39 -17.37 19.89
C TYR A 354 -7.80 -16.50 18.68
N ARG A 355 -8.94 -16.82 18.06
CA ARG A 355 -9.38 -16.17 16.83
C ARG A 355 -9.60 -14.67 16.99
N LYS A 356 -10.11 -14.22 18.14
CA LYS A 356 -10.32 -12.78 18.40
C LYS A 356 -9.00 -12.03 18.45
N GLU A 357 -8.00 -12.60 19.11
CA GLU A 357 -6.64 -12.07 19.19
C GLU A 357 -6.01 -11.97 17.80
N TYR A 358 -6.15 -13.03 16.98
CA TYR A 358 -5.74 -12.99 15.58
C TYR A 358 -6.44 -11.87 14.79
N LEU A 359 -7.77 -11.77 14.87
CA LEU A 359 -8.51 -10.72 14.16
C LEU A 359 -8.08 -9.32 14.61
N ARG A 360 -7.83 -9.10 15.92
CA ARG A 360 -7.30 -7.84 16.45
C ARG A 360 -5.93 -7.50 15.85
N THR A 361 -5.03 -8.49 15.73
CA THR A 361 -3.71 -8.25 15.12
C THR A 361 -3.76 -7.92 13.63
N VAL A 362 -4.77 -8.41 12.92
CA VAL A 362 -4.97 -8.13 11.48
C VAL A 362 -5.47 -6.71 11.23
N ILE A 363 -6.35 -6.19 12.09
CA ILE A 363 -6.93 -4.84 11.95
C ILE A 363 -6.06 -3.73 12.58
N GLU A 364 -4.92 -4.09 13.17
CA GLU A 364 -4.01 -3.14 13.81
C GLU A 364 -3.46 -2.14 12.78
N GLU A 365 -3.59 -0.85 13.07
CA GLU A 365 -3.09 0.19 12.18
C GLU A 365 -1.57 0.26 12.19
N SER A 366 -0.98 0.25 11.00
CA SER A 366 0.46 0.43 10.82
C SER A 366 0.85 1.91 10.93
N LEU A 367 2.06 2.18 11.44
CA LEU A 367 2.70 3.50 11.38
C LEU A 367 3.37 3.78 10.01
N HIS A 368 3.49 2.76 9.17
CA HIS A 368 4.09 2.84 7.83
C HIS A 368 3.15 3.48 6.81
N PRO A 369 3.62 3.83 5.60
CA PRO A 369 2.75 4.38 4.56
C PRO A 369 1.63 3.46 4.08
N CYS A 370 1.68 2.16 4.33
CA CYS A 370 0.63 1.21 3.95
C CYS A 370 0.19 0.34 5.15
N ASP A 371 -0.83 -0.48 4.91
CA ASP A 371 -1.35 -1.44 5.90
C ASP A 371 -0.30 -2.47 6.32
N LYS A 372 -0.43 -2.98 7.57
CA LYS A 372 0.43 -4.04 8.15
C LYS A 372 0.51 -5.28 7.26
N TYR A 373 -0.61 -5.63 6.65
CA TYR A 373 -0.70 -6.67 5.63
C TYR A 373 -1.16 -6.03 4.33
N ALA A 374 -0.42 -6.25 3.24
CA ALA A 374 -0.82 -5.92 1.89
C ALA A 374 -1.87 -6.90 1.34
N GLN A 375 -1.90 -8.12 1.87
CA GLN A 375 -2.91 -9.12 1.57
C GLN A 375 -3.19 -10.00 2.78
N VAL A 376 -4.48 -10.25 3.07
CA VAL A 376 -4.95 -11.32 3.97
C VAL A 376 -6.05 -12.07 3.25
N GLU A 377 -5.87 -13.37 3.09
CA GLU A 377 -6.79 -14.22 2.31
C GLU A 377 -6.98 -15.58 2.95
N ASP A 378 -8.23 -15.99 3.12
CA ASP A 378 -8.57 -17.36 3.47
C ASP A 378 -8.35 -18.27 2.24
N VAL A 379 -7.70 -19.42 2.43
CA VAL A 379 -7.38 -20.40 1.38
C VAL A 379 -7.94 -21.77 1.74
N SER A 380 -8.38 -22.51 0.71
CA SER A 380 -9.02 -23.82 0.89
C SER A 380 -8.07 -25.01 0.91
N ALA A 381 -6.87 -24.93 0.31
CA ALA A 381 -6.00 -26.09 0.12
C ALA A 381 -4.48 -25.78 0.21
N PRO A 382 -3.81 -26.23 1.29
CA PRO A 382 -4.41 -26.68 2.54
C PRO A 382 -5.23 -25.56 3.22
N TYR A 383 -6.25 -25.96 3.97
CA TYR A 383 -7.16 -25.00 4.61
C TYR A 383 -6.42 -24.10 5.62
N GLY A 384 -6.67 -22.80 5.55
CA GLY A 384 -6.03 -21.81 6.41
C GLY A 384 -6.09 -20.43 5.78
N PHE A 385 -5.03 -19.65 5.93
CA PHE A 385 -4.96 -18.30 5.38
C PHE A 385 -3.54 -17.90 5.00
N LEU A 386 -3.45 -16.94 4.08
CA LEU A 386 -2.22 -16.33 3.59
C LEU A 386 -2.12 -14.90 4.09
N LEU A 387 -0.90 -14.47 4.43
CA LEU A 387 -0.58 -13.09 4.75
C LEU A 387 0.59 -12.63 3.88
N LEU A 388 0.46 -11.47 3.24
CA LEU A 388 1.57 -10.75 2.63
C LEU A 388 1.82 -9.49 3.45
N ALA A 389 2.97 -9.43 4.12
CA ALA A 389 3.35 -8.33 5.01
C ALA A 389 4.55 -7.56 4.42
N PRO A 390 4.41 -6.29 4.04
CA PRO A 390 5.56 -5.45 3.73
C PRO A 390 6.39 -5.23 5.00
N ILE A 391 7.71 -5.45 4.91
CA ILE A 391 8.66 -5.31 6.01
C ILE A 391 9.50 -4.06 5.78
N PHE A 392 9.43 -3.10 6.70
CA PHE A 392 10.15 -1.83 6.65
C PHE A 392 11.36 -1.84 7.57
N ASP A 393 11.23 -2.44 8.75
CA ASP A 393 12.22 -2.30 9.82
C ASP A 393 13.08 -3.55 10.03
N GLU A 394 14.20 -3.37 10.71
CA GLU A 394 14.99 -4.49 11.22
C GLU A 394 14.30 -5.14 12.42
N GLY A 395 14.28 -6.47 12.47
CA GLY A 395 13.58 -7.23 13.53
C GLY A 395 12.06 -7.33 13.35
N GLU A 396 11.46 -6.63 12.39
CA GLU A 396 10.02 -6.63 12.17
C GLU A 396 9.49 -7.99 11.69
N LEU A 397 10.25 -8.69 10.86
CA LEU A 397 9.90 -10.04 10.39
C LEU A 397 9.77 -11.01 11.57
N GLU A 398 10.76 -11.03 12.47
CA GLU A 398 10.80 -11.90 13.63
C GLU A 398 9.66 -11.58 14.60
N LYS A 399 9.36 -10.29 14.78
CA LYS A 399 8.22 -9.83 15.57
C LYS A 399 6.90 -10.33 14.98
N LEU A 400 6.68 -10.16 13.68
CA LEU A 400 5.47 -10.62 12.99
C LEU A 400 5.36 -12.15 13.00
N GLN A 401 6.46 -12.87 12.83
CA GLN A 401 6.49 -14.33 12.98
C GLN A 401 6.02 -14.77 14.37
N GLY A 402 6.55 -14.15 15.43
CA GLY A 402 6.15 -14.42 16.81
C GLY A 402 4.69 -14.08 17.08
N GLU A 403 4.21 -12.96 16.55
CA GLU A 403 2.81 -12.54 16.66
C GLU A 403 1.87 -13.53 15.97
N VAL A 404 2.11 -13.87 14.70
CA VAL A 404 1.29 -14.81 13.93
C VAL A 404 1.29 -16.19 14.59
N ALA A 405 2.44 -16.69 15.04
CA ALA A 405 2.51 -17.96 15.76
C ALA A 405 1.76 -17.90 17.12
N GLY A 406 1.80 -16.75 17.79
CA GLY A 406 1.18 -16.52 19.09
C GLY A 406 -0.35 -16.42 19.03
N THR A 407 -0.89 -15.82 17.96
CA THR A 407 -2.33 -15.57 17.79
C THR A 407 -3.03 -16.60 16.92
N ALA A 408 -2.35 -17.20 15.93
CA ALA A 408 -2.89 -18.26 15.09
C ALA A 408 -2.61 -19.68 15.64
N ARG A 409 -2.76 -19.88 16.96
CA ARG A 409 -2.47 -21.17 17.61
C ARG A 409 -3.29 -22.32 17.01
N GLY A 410 -2.75 -23.54 17.06
CA GLY A 410 -3.36 -24.67 16.36
C GLY A 410 -3.06 -24.68 14.87
N SER A 411 -2.16 -23.81 14.40
CA SER A 411 -1.75 -23.74 13.00
C SER A 411 -0.25 -23.96 12.85
N GLU A 412 0.18 -24.39 11.65
CA GLU A 412 1.56 -24.39 11.21
C GLU A 412 1.82 -23.14 10.39
N VAL A 413 2.76 -22.30 10.83
CA VAL A 413 3.17 -21.09 10.12
C VAL A 413 4.36 -21.43 9.22
N ARG A 414 4.20 -21.24 7.92
CA ARG A 414 5.27 -21.36 6.93
C ARG A 414 5.61 -19.98 6.41
N THR A 415 6.88 -19.62 6.47
CA THR A 415 7.36 -18.32 5.98
C THR A 415 8.14 -18.49 4.68
N SER A 416 7.96 -17.55 3.76
CA SER A 416 8.83 -17.29 2.62
C SER A 416 8.95 -15.79 2.42
N LEU A 417 9.94 -15.33 1.67
CA LEU A 417 10.14 -13.92 1.34
C LEU A 417 10.00 -13.72 -0.15
N ILE A 418 9.28 -12.69 -0.59
CA ILE A 418 9.27 -12.28 -2.00
C ILE A 418 10.65 -11.76 -2.35
N THR A 419 11.34 -12.45 -3.26
CA THR A 419 12.64 -12.03 -3.76
C THR A 419 12.52 -11.17 -5.02
N ARG A 420 11.48 -11.42 -5.83
CA ARG A 420 11.18 -10.65 -7.05
C ARG A 420 9.71 -10.81 -7.40
N VAL A 421 9.05 -9.72 -7.75
CA VAL A 421 7.75 -9.75 -8.44
C VAL A 421 8.03 -9.92 -9.93
N LEU A 422 7.51 -11.00 -10.52
CA LEU A 422 7.68 -11.31 -11.94
C LEU A 422 6.56 -10.71 -12.79
N VAL A 423 5.33 -10.71 -12.26
CA VAL A 423 4.13 -10.24 -12.99
C VAL A 423 3.24 -9.46 -12.04
N GLY A 424 2.70 -8.34 -12.52
CA GLY A 424 1.71 -7.55 -11.80
C GLY A 424 2.27 -6.80 -10.59
N SER A 425 1.42 -6.53 -9.60
CA SER A 425 1.78 -5.79 -8.39
C SER A 425 0.85 -6.15 -7.23
N LEU A 426 1.24 -5.77 -6.01
CA LEU A 426 0.36 -5.81 -4.83
C LEU A 426 -0.30 -4.44 -4.63
N GLY A 427 -1.53 -4.42 -4.13
CA GLY A 427 -2.31 -3.20 -3.91
C GLY A 427 -1.94 -2.48 -2.62
N TYR A 428 -0.69 -2.02 -2.49
CA TYR A 428 -0.27 -1.28 -1.30
C TYR A 428 -1.06 0.02 -1.14
N ARG A 429 -1.72 0.17 0.00
CA ARG A 429 -2.52 1.34 0.37
C ARG A 429 -2.74 1.39 1.90
N ARG A 430 -3.48 2.39 2.38
CA ARG A 430 -3.98 2.42 3.77
C ARG A 430 -5.47 2.24 3.81
N PHE A 431 -5.95 1.07 4.22
CA PHE A 431 -7.37 0.82 4.36
C PHE A 431 -7.86 1.26 5.74
N LYS A 432 -9.05 1.87 5.79
CA LYS A 432 -9.71 2.19 7.05
C LYS A 432 -10.28 0.92 7.68
N MET A 433 -9.51 0.28 8.55
CA MET A 433 -9.83 -1.06 9.08
C MET A 433 -11.17 -1.13 9.81
N SER A 434 -11.69 -0.04 10.37
CA SER A 434 -13.03 0.00 10.97
C SER A 434 -14.16 -0.31 9.97
N GLU A 435 -13.90 -0.18 8.67
CA GLU A 435 -14.85 -0.49 7.59
C GLU A 435 -14.62 -1.89 6.99
N SER A 436 -13.70 -2.68 7.57
CA SER A 436 -13.40 -4.03 7.10
C SER A 436 -14.41 -5.07 7.60
N MET A 437 -14.61 -6.13 6.82
CA MET A 437 -15.34 -7.32 7.27
C MET A 437 -14.66 -7.98 8.49
N THR A 438 -13.33 -7.91 8.58
CA THR A 438 -12.55 -8.42 9.72
C THR A 438 -12.93 -7.70 11.02
N TYR A 439 -13.00 -6.37 10.99
CA TYR A 439 -13.45 -5.56 12.13
C TYR A 439 -14.89 -5.91 12.51
N LYS A 440 -15.80 -5.98 11.52
CA LYS A 440 -17.19 -6.35 11.76
C LYS A 440 -17.31 -7.73 12.43
N ARG A 441 -16.60 -8.75 11.91
CA ARG A 441 -16.57 -10.10 12.50
C ARG A 441 -16.08 -10.08 13.94
N LEU A 442 -15.04 -9.30 14.25
CA LEU A 442 -14.53 -9.16 15.60
C LEU A 442 -15.58 -8.56 16.55
N MET A 443 -16.24 -7.46 16.14
CA MET A 443 -17.29 -6.81 16.94
C MET A 443 -18.49 -7.73 17.18
N ASP A 444 -18.90 -8.51 16.17
CA ASP A 444 -19.98 -9.49 16.29
C ASP A 444 -19.64 -10.58 17.31
N MET A 445 -18.38 -11.05 17.33
CA MET A 445 -17.89 -12.04 18.30
C MET A 445 -17.85 -11.47 19.72
N GLU A 446 -17.36 -10.24 19.91
CA GLU A 446 -17.32 -9.59 21.22
C GLU A 446 -18.73 -9.36 21.80
N SER A 447 -19.67 -8.95 20.94
CA SER A 447 -21.07 -8.76 21.32
C SER A 447 -21.75 -10.07 21.73
N ALA A 448 -21.43 -11.18 21.05
CA ALA A 448 -21.96 -12.49 21.39
C ALA A 448 -21.46 -13.01 22.75
N ASP A 449 -20.20 -12.72 23.09
CA ASP A 449 -19.62 -13.12 24.38
C ASP A 449 -20.20 -12.31 25.56
N ALA A 450 -20.43 -11.01 25.37
CA ALA A 450 -21.09 -10.16 26.38
C ALA A 450 -22.49 -10.69 26.73
N LYS A 451 -23.30 -11.03 25.71
CA LYS A 451 -24.65 -11.60 25.91
C LYS A 451 -24.62 -12.94 26.66
N LYS A 452 -23.62 -13.79 26.41
CA LYS A 452 -23.45 -15.05 27.13
C LYS A 452 -23.08 -14.84 28.60
N GLN A 453 -22.28 -13.82 28.91
CA GLN A 453 -21.92 -13.46 30.28
C GLN A 453 -23.12 -12.90 31.05
N GLU A 454 -23.93 -12.04 30.42
CA GLU A 454 -25.17 -11.51 31.02
C GLU A 454 -26.20 -12.61 31.31
N GLY A 455 -26.37 -13.57 30.39
CA GLY A 455 -27.26 -14.72 30.59
C GLY A 455 -26.84 -15.60 31.77
N LYS A 456 -25.53 -15.89 31.89
CA LYS A 456 -24.99 -16.67 33.03
C LYS A 456 -25.15 -15.96 34.37
N ASN A 457 -24.90 -14.65 34.41
CA ASN A 457 -25.09 -13.88 35.65
C ASN A 457 -26.55 -13.83 36.09
N THR A 458 -27.50 -13.92 35.15
CA THR A 458 -28.95 -13.95 35.43
C THR A 458 -29.42 -15.32 35.92
N GLU A 459 -28.81 -16.41 35.43
CA GLU A 459 -29.06 -17.78 35.92
C GLU A 459 -28.43 -18.06 37.28
N GLU A 460 -27.29 -17.44 37.61
CA GLU A 460 -26.64 -17.57 38.95
C GLU A 460 -27.28 -16.69 40.03
N SER A 461 -28.18 -15.76 39.65
CA SER A 461 -28.91 -14.88 40.58
C SER A 461 -30.39 -15.27 40.76
N GLN A 462 -30.82 -16.39 40.17
CA GLN A 462 -32.08 -17.10 40.42
C GLN A 462 -31.80 -18.37 41.23
#